data_AF-L1QLX7-F1
#
_entry.id   AF-L1QLX7-F1
#
_cell.length_a   1.000
_cell.length_b   1.000
_cell.length_c   1.000
_cell.angle_alpha   90.00
_cell.angle_beta   90.00
_cell.angle_gamma   90.00
#
_symmetry.space_group_name_H-M   'P 1'
#
loop_
_entity.id
_entity.type
_entity.pdbx_description
1 polymer ?
#
loop_
_entity_poly.entity_id
_entity_poly.type
_entity_poly.pdbx_seq_one_letter_code
_entity_poly.pdbx_strand_id
1 'polypeptide(L)'
;MLCDTLGHNLNCTLNKNFIDKRREFYRFREMNREEINEVIRLDDRYGKIVCMCNNVSEGEIVDSIRRPLGARTVKGVKRRTGAGFGNCHGAYCNEKIIKILSRELGKKITDIVDDSKNSNVISGRIKEFKSI
;
A
#
# COMPACT_ATOMS: atom_id res chain seq x y z
N MET A 1 30.24 -24.84 1.15
CA MET A 1 31.09 -24.22 0.10
C MET A 1 30.59 -22.87 -0.46
N LEU A 2 29.29 -22.59 -0.64
CA LEU A 2 28.84 -21.23 -0.99
C LEU A 2 28.78 -20.30 0.23
N CYS A 3 28.18 -20.76 1.34
CA CYS A 3 28.08 -19.98 2.57
C CYS A 3 29.46 -19.65 3.17
N ASP A 4 30.41 -20.57 3.12
CA ASP A 4 31.78 -20.37 3.64
C ASP A 4 32.52 -19.30 2.82
N THR A 5 32.40 -19.36 1.49
CA THR A 5 32.99 -18.37 0.57
C THR A 5 32.39 -16.98 0.77
N LEU A 6 31.06 -16.90 0.93
CA LEU A 6 30.38 -15.63 1.21
C LEU A 6 30.72 -15.09 2.60
N GLY A 7 30.77 -15.95 3.63
CA GLY A 7 31.14 -15.58 5.00
C GLY A 7 32.55 -15.00 5.09
N HIS A 8 33.50 -15.62 4.39
CA HIS A 8 34.88 -15.14 4.33
C HIS A 8 35.02 -13.83 3.54
N ASN A 9 34.39 -13.73 2.35
CA ASN A 9 34.55 -12.55 1.49
C ASN A 9 33.75 -11.32 1.94
N LEU A 10 32.56 -11.51 2.55
CA LEU A 10 31.68 -10.43 2.98
C LEU A 10 31.77 -10.15 4.50
N ASN A 11 32.65 -10.85 5.22
CA ASN A 11 32.80 -10.78 6.67
C ASN A 11 31.44 -10.88 7.41
N CYS A 12 30.65 -11.89 7.06
CA CYS A 12 29.30 -12.07 7.59
C CYS A 12 29.14 -13.42 8.29
N THR A 13 28.34 -13.43 9.34
CA THR A 13 28.02 -14.64 10.12
C THR A 13 26.58 -15.07 9.88
N LEU A 14 26.31 -16.37 9.97
CA LEU A 14 24.95 -16.90 9.83
C LEU A 14 24.02 -16.27 10.88
N ASN A 15 22.99 -15.58 10.42
CA ASN A 15 21.95 -15.06 11.30
C ASN A 15 20.97 -16.19 11.65
N LYS A 16 21.07 -16.70 12.88
CA LYS A 16 20.15 -17.74 13.41
C LYS A 16 18.70 -17.26 13.53
N ASN A 17 18.48 -15.95 13.59
CA ASN A 17 17.17 -15.33 13.71
C ASN A 17 16.63 -14.83 12.36
N PHE A 18 17.13 -15.36 11.25
CA PHE A 18 16.62 -15.00 9.93
C PHE A 18 15.20 -15.52 9.74
N ILE A 19 14.26 -14.61 9.48
CA ILE A 19 12.86 -14.94 9.23
C ILE A 19 12.65 -14.91 7.70
N ASP A 20 12.54 -16.08 7.09
CA ASP A 20 12.31 -16.25 5.64
C ASP A 20 10.82 -16.10 5.25
N LYS A 21 9.97 -15.67 6.17
CA LYS A 21 8.54 -15.49 5.95
C LYS A 21 8.20 -14.03 5.82
N ARG A 22 7.33 -13.73 4.85
CA ARG A 22 6.70 -12.41 4.75
C ARG A 22 5.74 -12.22 5.92
N ARG A 23 5.72 -11.02 6.51
CA ARG A 23 4.69 -10.62 7.49
C ARG A 23 3.29 -10.90 6.92
N GLU A 24 2.47 -11.58 7.70
CA GLU A 24 1.06 -11.83 7.37
C GLU A 24 0.25 -10.54 7.39
N PHE A 25 -0.78 -10.50 6.55
CA PHE A 25 -1.69 -9.36 6.46
C PHE A 25 -3.08 -9.85 6.08
N TYR A 26 -4.08 -9.13 6.60
CA TYR A 26 -5.47 -9.40 6.31
C TYR A 26 -5.80 -9.10 4.85
N ARG A 27 -6.59 -9.97 4.22
CA ARG A 27 -7.13 -9.78 2.88
C ARG A 27 -8.64 -9.93 2.95
N PHE A 28 -9.35 -8.83 2.84
CA PHE A 28 -10.78 -8.78 3.15
C PHE A 28 -11.59 -9.72 2.24
N ARG A 29 -11.19 -9.85 0.97
CA ARG A 29 -11.83 -10.76 -0.01
C ARG A 29 -11.63 -12.26 0.26
N GLU A 30 -10.68 -12.63 1.11
CA GLU A 30 -10.32 -14.04 1.41
C GLU A 30 -10.91 -14.50 2.76
N MET A 31 -11.65 -13.63 3.45
CA MET A 31 -12.18 -13.85 4.79
C MET A 31 -13.66 -14.20 4.79
N ASN A 32 -14.08 -14.94 5.81
CA ASN A 32 -15.49 -15.16 6.11
C ASN A 32 -16.10 -14.00 6.94
N ARG A 33 -17.42 -14.01 7.16
CA ARG A 33 -18.12 -12.92 7.85
C ARG A 33 -17.69 -12.74 9.31
N GLU A 34 -17.36 -13.82 10.01
CA GLU A 34 -16.94 -13.77 11.41
C GLU A 34 -15.55 -13.13 11.52
N GLU A 35 -14.61 -13.58 10.68
CA GLU A 35 -13.26 -13.00 10.55
C GLU A 35 -13.32 -11.52 10.15
N ILE A 36 -14.17 -11.17 9.19
CA ILE A 36 -14.38 -9.77 8.79
C ILE A 36 -14.83 -8.94 10.00
N ASN A 37 -15.81 -9.41 10.76
CA ASN A 37 -16.30 -8.69 11.93
C ASN A 37 -15.22 -8.54 13.02
N GLU A 38 -14.38 -9.55 13.22
CA GLU A 38 -13.25 -9.48 14.16
C GLU A 38 -12.24 -8.41 13.72
N VAL A 39 -11.84 -8.42 12.45
CA VAL A 39 -10.87 -7.45 11.93
C VAL A 39 -11.43 -6.03 11.96
N ILE A 40 -12.73 -5.85 11.70
CA ILE A 40 -13.42 -4.55 11.85
C ILE A 40 -13.39 -4.08 13.30
N ARG A 41 -13.61 -4.96 14.28
CA ARG A 41 -13.52 -4.60 15.71
C ARG A 41 -12.11 -4.17 16.13
N LEU A 42 -11.07 -4.74 15.52
CA LEU A 42 -9.68 -4.36 15.77
C LEU A 42 -9.33 -3.01 15.12
N ASP A 43 -9.86 -2.76 13.93
CA ASP A 43 -9.65 -1.53 13.18
C ASP A 43 -10.83 -1.24 12.23
N ASP A 44 -11.65 -0.25 12.59
CA ASP A 44 -12.85 0.17 11.87
C ASP A 44 -12.59 0.49 10.38
N ARG A 45 -11.34 0.80 9.99
CA ARG A 45 -10.97 1.05 8.59
C ARG A 45 -11.17 -0.19 7.71
N TYR A 46 -11.11 -1.40 8.27
CA TYR A 46 -11.43 -2.61 7.52
C TYR A 46 -12.91 -2.70 7.15
N GLY A 47 -13.80 -1.96 7.82
CA GLY A 47 -15.22 -1.88 7.48
C GLY A 47 -15.53 -0.95 6.31
N LYS A 48 -14.54 -0.18 5.84
CA LYS A 48 -14.71 0.82 4.77
C LYS A 48 -14.18 0.28 3.44
N ILE A 49 -15.07 -0.13 2.54
CA ILE A 49 -14.66 -0.62 1.21
C ILE A 49 -14.21 0.53 0.31
N VAL A 50 -12.97 0.45 -0.18
CA VAL A 50 -12.39 1.41 -1.12
C VAL A 50 -12.52 0.92 -2.56
N CYS A 51 -12.28 -0.36 -2.82
CA CYS A 51 -12.45 -0.98 -4.13
C CYS A 51 -13.54 -2.05 -4.10
N MET A 52 -14.69 -1.74 -4.69
CA MET A 52 -15.82 -2.68 -4.79
C MET A 52 -15.51 -3.88 -5.68
N CYS A 53 -14.77 -3.70 -6.77
CA CYS A 53 -14.51 -4.80 -7.72
C CYS A 53 -13.69 -5.94 -7.11
N ASN A 54 -12.76 -5.60 -6.21
CA ASN A 54 -11.82 -6.57 -5.64
C ASN A 54 -12.01 -6.75 -4.12
N ASN A 55 -13.08 -6.19 -3.56
CA ASN A 55 -13.36 -6.18 -2.12
C ASN A 55 -12.15 -5.78 -1.28
N VAL A 56 -11.59 -4.60 -1.56
CA VAL A 56 -10.44 -4.06 -0.81
C VAL A 56 -10.91 -2.93 0.10
N SER A 57 -10.62 -3.07 1.39
CA SER A 57 -10.91 -2.13 2.46
C SER A 57 -9.86 -0.99 2.57
N GLU A 58 -10.22 0.08 3.27
CA GLU A 58 -9.29 1.15 3.63
C GLU A 58 -8.17 0.61 4.54
N GLY A 59 -8.51 -0.29 5.46
CA GLY A 59 -7.57 -0.95 6.37
C GLY A 59 -6.43 -1.65 5.61
N GLU A 60 -6.75 -2.42 4.57
CA GLU A 60 -5.74 -3.08 3.71
C GLU A 60 -4.83 -2.08 3.00
N ILE A 61 -5.37 -0.96 2.52
CA ILE A 61 -4.57 0.08 1.87
C ILE A 61 -3.62 0.72 2.90
N VAL A 62 -4.11 1.05 4.09
CA VAL A 62 -3.29 1.65 5.15
C VAL A 62 -2.20 0.67 5.62
N ASP A 63 -2.53 -0.61 5.85
CA ASP A 63 -1.52 -1.62 6.20
C ASP A 63 -0.47 -1.75 5.09
N SER A 64 -0.89 -1.70 3.82
CA SER A 64 0.03 -1.78 2.68
C SER A 64 1.06 -0.65 2.66
N ILE A 65 0.71 0.53 3.20
CA ILE A 65 1.55 1.71 3.33
C ILE A 65 2.45 1.61 4.57
N ARG A 66 1.93 1.12 5.70
CA ARG A 66 2.66 1.10 6.99
C ARG A 66 3.63 -0.07 7.15
N ARG A 67 3.45 -1.17 6.42
CA ARG A 67 4.35 -2.34 6.50
C ARG A 67 5.78 -2.02 6.02
N PRO A 68 6.80 -2.84 6.37
CA PRO A 68 8.16 -2.67 5.88
C PRO A 68 8.22 -2.55 4.35
N LEU A 69 8.99 -1.57 3.86
CA LEU A 69 9.04 -1.19 2.44
C LEU A 69 7.63 -0.92 1.86
N GLY A 70 6.75 -0.30 2.63
CA GLY A 70 5.34 -0.12 2.27
C GLY A 70 5.10 0.71 1.01
N ALA A 71 3.85 0.71 0.54
CA ALA A 71 3.43 1.47 -0.63
C ALA A 71 3.71 2.97 -0.46
N ARG A 72 4.25 3.60 -1.49
CA ARG A 72 4.49 5.06 -1.53
C ARG A 72 3.91 5.74 -2.77
N THR A 73 3.34 4.95 -3.69
CA THR A 73 2.80 5.38 -4.99
C THR A 73 1.45 4.71 -5.23
N VAL A 74 0.65 5.25 -6.15
CA VAL A 74 -0.65 4.66 -6.47
C VAL A 74 -0.48 3.23 -6.98
N LYS A 75 0.40 2.98 -7.96
CA LYS A 75 0.70 1.61 -8.42
C LYS A 75 1.29 0.74 -7.31
N GLY A 76 2.06 1.31 -6.39
CA GLY A 76 2.56 0.62 -5.20
C GLY A 76 1.43 0.05 -4.35
N VAL A 77 0.35 0.82 -4.13
CA VAL A 77 -0.87 0.34 -3.46
C VAL A 77 -1.56 -0.73 -4.31
N LYS A 78 -1.80 -0.46 -5.61
CA LYS A 78 -2.49 -1.40 -6.51
C LYS A 78 -1.81 -2.78 -6.53
N ARG A 79 -0.48 -2.84 -6.69
CA ARG A 79 0.30 -4.10 -6.69
C ARG A 79 0.25 -4.83 -5.36
N ARG A 80 0.07 -4.10 -4.25
CA ARG A 80 0.13 -4.64 -2.89
C ARG A 80 -1.21 -5.12 -2.34
N THR A 81 -2.32 -4.56 -2.81
CA THR A 81 -3.68 -4.88 -2.33
C THR A 81 -4.60 -5.43 -3.41
N GLY A 82 -4.26 -5.25 -4.70
CA GLY A 82 -5.14 -5.58 -5.81
C GLY A 82 -6.16 -4.48 -6.16
N ALA A 83 -6.24 -3.39 -5.39
CA ALA A 83 -7.18 -2.30 -5.68
C ALA A 83 -6.94 -1.72 -7.09
N GLY A 84 -8.02 -1.45 -7.82
CA GLY A 84 -7.97 -0.85 -9.16
C GLY A 84 -7.51 -1.79 -10.30
N PHE A 85 -7.44 -3.10 -10.06
CA PHE A 85 -7.24 -4.14 -11.09
C PHE A 85 -8.52 -4.90 -11.47
N GLY A 86 -9.69 -4.50 -10.97
CA GLY A 86 -10.97 -5.04 -11.44
C GLY A 86 -11.45 -4.33 -12.70
N ASN A 87 -12.67 -4.64 -13.15
CA ASN A 87 -13.26 -4.15 -14.41
C ASN A 87 -13.31 -2.62 -14.54
N CYS A 88 -13.33 -1.87 -13.43
CA CYS A 88 -13.29 -0.40 -13.46
C CYS A 88 -11.90 0.19 -13.67
N HIS A 89 -10.83 -0.63 -13.68
CA HIS A 89 -9.44 -0.24 -13.85
C HIS A 89 -8.93 0.90 -12.94
N GLY A 90 -9.61 1.13 -11.81
CA GLY A 90 -9.25 2.17 -10.84
C GLY A 90 -10.05 3.46 -10.94
N ALA A 91 -10.98 3.57 -11.91
CA ALA A 91 -11.80 4.77 -12.11
C ALA A 91 -12.45 5.31 -10.82
N TYR A 92 -12.92 4.42 -9.94
CA TYR A 92 -13.59 4.82 -8.69
C TYR A 92 -12.70 4.84 -7.45
N CYS A 93 -11.61 4.08 -7.42
CA CYS A 93 -10.81 3.90 -6.20
C CYS A 93 -9.48 4.67 -6.22
N ASN A 94 -8.98 5.10 -7.38
CA ASN A 94 -7.71 5.82 -7.47
C ASN A 94 -7.73 7.13 -6.66
N GLU A 95 -8.80 7.93 -6.74
CA GLU A 95 -8.92 9.17 -5.96
C GLU A 95 -8.85 8.90 -4.45
N LYS A 96 -9.57 7.86 -3.98
CA LYS A 96 -9.56 7.43 -2.57
C LYS A 96 -8.17 6.97 -2.14
N ILE A 97 -7.49 6.19 -2.97
CA ILE A 97 -6.11 5.73 -2.73
C ILE A 97 -5.17 6.92 -2.59
N ILE A 98 -5.27 7.93 -3.47
CA ILE A 98 -4.44 9.14 -3.44
C ILE A 98 -4.67 9.92 -2.14
N LYS A 99 -5.93 10.08 -1.71
CA LYS A 99 -6.28 10.72 -0.43
C LYS A 99 -5.70 9.97 0.76
N ILE A 100 -5.79 8.64 0.78
CA ILE A 100 -5.20 7.81 1.83
C ILE A 100 -3.67 7.94 1.84
N LEU A 101 -3.01 7.87 0.67
CA LEU A 101 -1.56 8.06 0.57
C LEU A 101 -1.12 9.44 1.08
N SER A 102 -1.81 10.49 0.67
CA SER A 102 -1.56 11.86 1.12
C SER A 102 -1.64 11.98 2.64
N ARG A 103 -2.70 11.43 3.25
CA ARG A 103 -2.89 11.39 4.70
C ARG A 103 -1.80 10.57 5.41
N GLU A 104 -1.55 9.34 4.98
CA GLU A 104 -0.62 8.43 5.67
C GLU A 104 0.86 8.81 5.50
N LEU A 105 1.21 9.55 4.43
CA LEU A 105 2.58 10.00 4.17
C LEU A 105 2.84 11.45 4.58
N GLY A 106 1.82 12.19 5.03
CA GLY A 106 1.94 13.61 5.35
C GLY A 106 2.32 14.47 4.14
N LYS A 107 1.92 14.07 2.93
CA LYS A 107 2.25 14.75 1.66
C LYS A 107 1.04 15.51 1.13
N LYS A 108 1.25 16.59 0.38
CA LYS A 108 0.15 17.23 -0.37
C LYS A 108 -0.38 16.26 -1.40
N ILE A 109 -1.67 16.39 -1.74
CA ILE A 109 -2.31 15.51 -2.73
C ILE A 109 -1.65 15.60 -4.11
N THR A 110 -1.10 16.77 -4.45
CA THR A 110 -0.34 17.06 -5.67
C THR A 110 1.03 16.39 -5.71
N ASP A 111 1.58 16.01 -4.55
CA ASP A 111 2.90 15.39 -4.42
C ASP A 111 2.82 13.84 -4.48
N ILE A 112 1.61 13.31 -4.63
CA ILE A 112 1.38 11.88 -4.83
C ILE A 112 1.61 11.53 -6.29
N VAL A 113 2.45 10.51 -6.51
CA VAL A 113 2.84 10.01 -7.82
C VAL A 113 2.20 8.66 -8.14
N ASP A 114 2.04 8.38 -9.42
CA ASP A 114 1.50 7.12 -9.93
C ASP A 114 2.46 5.96 -9.69
N ASP A 115 3.71 6.07 -10.16
CA ASP A 115 4.73 5.00 -10.05
C ASP A 115 6.16 5.52 -9.83
N SER A 116 6.55 6.58 -10.55
CA SER A 116 7.91 7.15 -10.54
C SER A 116 7.93 8.60 -10.07
N LYS A 117 9.13 9.13 -9.75
CA LYS A 117 9.31 10.46 -9.12
C LYS A 117 8.63 11.63 -9.85
N ASN A 118 8.50 11.55 -11.17
CA ASN A 118 7.94 12.63 -12.02
C ASN A 118 6.57 12.27 -12.59
N SER A 119 5.84 11.35 -11.95
CA SER A 119 4.52 10.87 -12.40
C SER A 119 3.39 11.37 -11.51
N ASN A 120 3.37 12.68 -11.22
CA ASN A 120 2.34 13.30 -10.39
C ASN A 120 0.94 13.03 -10.99
N VAL A 121 0.03 12.55 -10.16
CA VAL A 121 -1.34 12.22 -10.62
C VAL A 121 -2.19 13.48 -10.77
N ILE A 122 -1.95 14.47 -9.93
CA ILE A 122 -2.66 15.75 -9.91
C ILE A 122 -1.62 16.86 -10.08
N SER A 123 -1.79 17.69 -11.11
CA SER A 123 -0.85 18.74 -11.47
C SER A 123 -0.94 19.99 -10.58
N GLY A 124 -2.09 20.25 -9.96
CA GLY A 124 -2.30 21.41 -9.10
C GLY A 124 -3.77 21.58 -8.72
N ARG A 125 -4.08 22.57 -7.88
CA ARG A 125 -5.47 22.93 -7.62
C ARG A 125 -5.98 23.88 -8.70
N ILE A 126 -7.26 23.75 -9.03
CA ILE A 126 -7.95 24.72 -9.88
C ILE A 126 -7.93 26.09 -9.18
N LYS A 127 -7.60 27.15 -9.93
CA LYS A 127 -7.46 28.54 -9.45
C LYS A 127 -6.34 28.78 -8.44
N GLU A 128 -5.31 27.93 -8.45
CA GLU A 128 -4.07 28.19 -7.73
C GLU A 128 -3.13 28.96 -8.67
N PHE A 129 -3.28 30.29 -8.68
CA PHE A 129 -2.42 31.16 -9.48
C PHE A 129 -1.07 31.26 -8.80
N LYS A 130 0.02 30.96 -9.53
CA LYS A 130 1.35 31.38 -9.09
C LYS A 130 1.33 32.90 -9.11
N SER A 131 1.50 33.53 -7.96
CA SER A 131 1.80 34.96 -7.89
C SER A 131 3.04 35.19 -8.75
N ILE A 132 2.83 35.81 -9.90
CA ILE A 132 3.90 36.29 -10.79
C ILE A 132 4.65 37.40 -10.07
#